data_AF-A0A7C5LZ36-F1
#
_entry.id   AF-A0A7C5LZ36-F1
#
_cell.length_a   1.000
_cell.length_b   1.000
_cell.length_c   1.000
_cell.angle_alpha   90.00
_cell.angle_beta   90.00
_cell.angle_gamma   90.00
#
_symmetry.space_group_name_H-M   'P 1'
#
loop_
_entity.id
_entity.type
_entity.pdbx_description
1 polymer ?
#
loop_
_entity_poly.entity_id
_entity_poly.type
_entity_poly.pdbx_seq_one_letter_code
_entity_poly.pdbx_strand_id
1 'polypeptide(L)'
;MDMHKHLILLSGILLGAAVSTPVYAQSANTPQNTKNTTSDTAALLPPSSSPSVLVVAPSASSPTSTQVVSVSPDTKPTGVEADPAAPQPSAWGQILSQYTVQASNGGPTLFDYKALAASPSDMEKLAHYIQNLSVQKPSTMDRAHAMAYWANLYNALTVQVVAQNYPVKSIREIKSGWHKGPWRRELVTVEGEKLSLDSIEHGIMRPTFKTPLVHYMVNCASIGCPNLKPTPWRAETLDADLENAARTYINSPRGVNIVKGRLTVSSIYRWFRKDFGNNEADIIAHLLAYADNPLKARIVGFKKIDKYKYNWDVNAP
;
A
#
# COMPACT_ATOMS: atom_id res chain seq x y z
N MET A 1 45.42 -2.36 -63.71
CA MET A 1 46.85 -2.74 -63.58
C MET A 1 47.05 -3.18 -62.13
N ASP A 2 46.57 -4.37 -61.77
CA ASP A 2 47.19 -5.70 -61.94
C ASP A 2 48.14 -6.04 -60.77
N MET A 3 47.75 -7.00 -59.91
CA MET A 3 48.14 -8.44 -59.94
C MET A 3 49.46 -8.64 -59.15
N HIS A 4 49.62 -9.51 -58.14
CA HIS A 4 49.24 -10.91 -57.92
C HIS A 4 49.34 -11.25 -56.40
N LYS A 5 48.37 -11.94 -55.78
CA LYS A 5 48.26 -13.40 -55.58
C LYS A 5 49.44 -14.07 -54.84
N HIS A 6 49.17 -14.55 -53.62
CA HIS A 6 49.43 -15.95 -53.26
C HIS A 6 48.41 -16.48 -52.24
N LEU A 7 47.86 -17.64 -52.58
CA LEU A 7 46.89 -18.47 -51.87
C LEU A 7 47.54 -19.84 -51.71
N ILE A 8 47.58 -20.40 -50.49
CA ILE A 8 47.68 -21.86 -50.25
C ILE A 8 46.75 -22.22 -49.08
N LEU A 9 45.85 -23.17 -49.35
CA LEU A 9 44.92 -23.88 -48.46
C LEU A 9 45.66 -24.90 -47.56
N LEU A 10 45.15 -25.25 -46.36
CA LEU A 10 44.39 -26.48 -45.96
C LEU A 10 44.86 -26.75 -44.50
N SER A 11 44.14 -27.24 -43.49
CA SER A 11 43.00 -28.16 -43.33
C SER A 11 42.43 -27.96 -41.90
N GLY A 12 41.23 -28.48 -41.62
CA GLY A 12 40.44 -28.21 -40.41
C GLY A 12 40.83 -28.95 -39.12
N ILE A 13 40.07 -28.67 -38.05
CA ILE A 13 39.40 -29.64 -37.15
C ILE A 13 38.41 -28.88 -36.24
N LEU A 14 37.23 -29.46 -36.08
CA LEU A 14 36.11 -29.11 -35.19
C LEU A 14 36.50 -29.19 -33.69
N LEU A 15 35.93 -28.31 -32.86
CA LEU A 15 35.21 -28.73 -31.65
C LEU A 15 34.25 -27.62 -31.17
N GLY A 16 32.98 -28.00 -30.97
CA GLY A 16 31.94 -27.12 -30.44
C GLY A 16 31.66 -27.33 -28.95
N ALA A 17 31.05 -26.32 -28.34
CA ALA A 17 30.18 -26.40 -27.16
C ALA A 17 29.38 -25.08 -27.10
N ALA A 18 28.13 -25.06 -27.55
CA ALA A 18 26.90 -25.34 -26.78
C ALA A 18 26.52 -24.19 -25.80
N VAL A 19 25.72 -23.27 -26.33
CA VAL A 19 24.99 -22.22 -25.60
C VAL A 19 23.69 -22.84 -25.09
N SER A 20 23.45 -22.77 -23.78
CA SER A 20 22.21 -23.26 -23.15
C SER A 20 21.23 -22.10 -22.92
N THR A 21 20.05 -22.19 -23.52
CA THR A 21 18.87 -21.37 -23.21
C THR A 21 17.95 -22.16 -22.26
N PRO A 22 17.28 -21.53 -21.28
CA PRO A 22 16.28 -22.22 -20.49
C PRO A 22 14.90 -22.15 -21.18
N VAL A 23 14.32 -23.34 -21.35
CA VAL A 23 12.95 -23.58 -21.81
C VAL A 23 11.97 -23.44 -20.64
N TYR A 24 10.88 -22.72 -20.90
CA TYR A 24 9.70 -22.57 -20.04
C TYR A 24 8.93 -23.90 -20.00
N ALA A 25 8.83 -24.54 -18.84
CA ALA A 25 7.99 -25.73 -18.66
C ALA A 25 6.63 -25.35 -18.04
N GLN A 26 5.57 -25.59 -18.81
CA GLN A 26 4.19 -25.63 -18.36
C GLN A 26 3.96 -26.89 -17.52
N SER A 27 3.24 -26.76 -16.40
CA SER A 27 2.72 -27.90 -15.63
C SER A 27 1.22 -27.72 -15.46
N ALA A 28 0.47 -28.50 -16.24
CA ALA A 28 -0.92 -28.86 -15.98
C ALA A 28 -0.99 -30.39 -15.86
N ASN A 29 -1.49 -30.90 -14.74
CA ASN A 29 -2.42 -32.03 -14.72
C ASN A 29 -2.97 -32.29 -13.31
N THR A 30 -4.29 -32.47 -13.27
CA THR A 30 -5.11 -32.95 -12.16
C THR A 30 -5.42 -34.46 -12.40
N PRO A 31 -6.26 -35.13 -11.59
CA PRO A 31 -5.95 -35.88 -10.37
C PRO A 31 -5.96 -37.41 -10.56
N GLN A 32 -5.39 -38.15 -9.61
CA GLN A 32 -5.81 -39.53 -9.35
C GLN A 32 -6.19 -39.79 -7.90
N ASN A 33 -7.33 -40.47 -7.81
CA ASN A 33 -8.09 -40.96 -6.69
C ASN A 33 -7.55 -42.33 -6.26
N THR A 34 -7.27 -42.56 -4.98
CA THR A 34 -7.33 -43.89 -4.40
C THR A 34 -8.01 -43.84 -3.04
N LYS A 35 -9.09 -44.61 -2.95
CA LYS A 35 -9.78 -45.01 -1.73
C LYS A 35 -8.87 -45.94 -0.93
N ASN A 36 -8.86 -45.81 0.40
CA ASN A 36 -8.95 -46.98 1.27
C ASN A 36 -9.59 -46.64 2.62
N THR A 37 -10.48 -47.53 3.01
CA THR A 37 -11.38 -47.60 4.16
C THR A 37 -10.77 -48.36 5.34
N THR A 38 -11.35 -48.12 6.53
CA THR A 38 -11.51 -48.91 7.79
C THR A 38 -11.02 -48.12 9.01
N SER A 39 -11.89 -47.43 9.76
CA SER A 39 -12.78 -47.92 10.83
C SER A 39 -12.03 -48.49 12.04
N ASP A 40 -11.99 -47.71 13.13
CA ASP A 40 -12.17 -48.27 14.47
C ASP A 40 -12.83 -47.25 15.42
N THR A 41 -13.68 -47.82 16.27
CA THR A 41 -14.75 -47.23 17.07
C THR A 41 -14.37 -47.04 18.55
N ALA A 42 -15.25 -46.31 19.26
CA ALA A 42 -15.43 -46.22 20.74
C ALA A 42 -14.67 -45.07 21.43
N ALA A 43 -15.21 -44.28 22.37
CA ALA A 43 -16.54 -44.17 23.00
C ALA A 43 -16.59 -42.89 23.90
N LEU A 44 -17.78 -42.25 23.99
CA LEU A 44 -18.53 -41.79 25.19
C LEU A 44 -17.72 -41.32 26.45
N LEU A 45 -17.89 -40.18 27.14
CA LEU A 45 -19.03 -39.31 27.52
C LEU A 45 -18.54 -37.93 28.11
N PRO A 46 -19.43 -36.94 28.37
CA PRO A 46 -19.14 -35.57 28.88
C PRO A 46 -19.56 -35.37 30.37
N PRO A 47 -19.92 -34.16 30.87
CA PRO A 47 -19.08 -33.01 31.27
C PRO A 47 -19.22 -32.67 32.79
N SER A 48 -18.40 -31.74 33.31
CA SER A 48 -18.44 -31.20 34.68
C SER A 48 -17.78 -29.82 34.66
N SER A 49 -18.19 -28.73 35.32
CA SER A 49 -19.33 -28.33 36.14
C SER A 49 -19.09 -26.84 36.44
N SER A 50 -20.09 -25.96 36.30
CA SER A 50 -20.05 -24.60 36.84
C SER A 50 -20.28 -24.60 38.36
N PRO A 51 -19.91 -23.51 39.04
CA PRO A 51 -20.93 -22.88 39.90
C PRO A 51 -21.06 -21.36 39.68
N SER A 52 -22.33 -20.95 39.61
CA SER A 52 -22.92 -19.66 40.00
C SER A 52 -22.48 -19.24 41.43
N VAL A 53 -22.51 -18.00 41.95
CA VAL A 53 -22.99 -16.66 41.58
C VAL A 53 -22.47 -15.73 42.69
N LEU A 54 -22.13 -14.46 42.39
CA LEU A 54 -22.53 -13.35 43.28
C LEU A 54 -22.61 -12.03 42.50
N VAL A 55 -23.83 -11.49 42.47
CA VAL A 55 -24.17 -10.16 42.00
C VAL A 55 -23.83 -9.17 43.13
N VAL A 56 -23.06 -8.13 42.82
CA VAL A 56 -23.05 -6.89 43.61
C VAL A 56 -23.18 -5.73 42.63
N ALA A 57 -24.32 -5.05 42.70
CA ALA A 57 -24.63 -3.80 42.00
C ALA A 57 -24.11 -2.60 42.83
N PRO A 58 -24.12 -1.36 42.27
CA PRO A 58 -23.09 -0.35 42.51
C PRO A 58 -23.36 0.55 43.72
N SER A 59 -22.29 1.09 44.31
CA SER A 59 -22.37 2.24 45.21
C SER A 59 -22.06 3.54 44.46
N ALA A 60 -23.02 4.46 44.52
CA ALA A 60 -22.92 5.82 44.03
C ALA A 60 -22.10 6.71 44.98
N SER A 61 -21.44 7.72 44.41
CA SER A 61 -21.10 8.97 45.10
C SER A 61 -21.10 10.10 44.07
N SER A 62 -21.75 11.19 44.45
CA SER A 62 -22.41 12.20 43.60
C SER A 62 -21.49 13.38 43.21
N PRO A 63 -22.03 14.53 42.76
CA PRO A 63 -21.78 15.11 41.45
C PRO A 63 -20.77 16.27 41.49
N THR A 64 -20.18 16.66 40.36
CA THR A 64 -19.57 17.99 40.25
C THR A 64 -19.85 18.60 38.89
N SER A 65 -20.79 19.55 38.94
CA SER A 65 -20.88 20.79 38.18
C SER A 65 -20.54 20.75 36.68
N THR A 66 -21.59 20.57 35.88
CA THR A 66 -21.65 21.06 34.51
C THR A 66 -21.40 22.58 34.49
N GLN A 67 -20.21 23.02 34.06
CA GLN A 67 -20.05 24.38 33.56
C GLN A 67 -20.39 24.39 32.08
N VAL A 68 -21.53 24.99 31.77
CA VAL A 68 -21.93 25.37 30.42
C VAL A 68 -21.06 26.55 30.02
N VAL A 69 -20.02 26.33 29.22
CA VAL A 69 -19.30 27.41 28.55
C VAL A 69 -20.03 27.71 27.24
N SER A 70 -20.85 28.75 27.28
CA SER A 70 -21.42 29.37 26.09
C SER A 70 -20.30 29.99 25.26
N VAL A 71 -19.99 29.44 24.09
CA VAL A 71 -19.10 30.07 23.12
C VAL A 71 -19.93 30.72 22.01
N SER A 72 -19.93 32.05 22.01
CA SER A 72 -20.38 32.87 20.87
C SER A 72 -19.48 32.63 19.66
N PRO A 73 -20.02 32.65 18.43
CA PRO A 73 -19.24 32.43 17.21
C PRO A 73 -18.72 33.78 16.71
N ASP A 74 -17.59 34.24 17.24
CA ASP A 74 -16.74 35.22 16.55
C ASP A 74 -15.41 35.37 17.30
N THR A 75 -14.45 34.53 16.96
CA THR A 75 -13.03 34.81 17.19
C THR A 75 -12.19 33.96 16.23
N LYS A 76 -11.54 34.66 15.30
CA LYS A 76 -10.51 34.17 14.39
C LYS A 76 -9.43 33.40 15.17
N PRO A 77 -8.97 32.21 14.74
CA PRO A 77 -7.92 31.51 15.46
C PRO A 77 -6.60 32.25 15.24
N THR A 78 -6.18 33.01 16.25
CA THR A 78 -4.79 33.45 16.43
C THR A 78 -3.92 32.23 16.70
N GLY A 79 -2.76 32.21 16.05
CA GLY A 79 -1.85 31.07 15.97
C GLY A 79 -1.57 30.41 17.32
N VAL A 80 -1.72 29.10 17.35
CA VAL A 80 -1.15 28.26 18.39
C VAL A 80 0.35 28.20 18.11
N GLU A 81 1.12 28.91 18.94
CA GLU A 81 2.58 28.85 18.94
C GLU A 81 3.01 27.41 19.23
N ALA A 82 3.85 26.84 18.36
CA ALA A 82 4.25 25.44 18.45
C ALA A 82 5.12 25.22 19.70
N ASP A 83 4.83 24.14 20.45
CA ASP A 83 5.65 23.70 21.58
C ASP A 83 7.10 23.42 21.10
N PRO A 84 8.12 24.14 21.59
CA PRO A 84 9.51 23.96 21.18
C PRO A 84 10.10 22.59 21.55
N ALA A 85 9.42 21.79 22.38
CA ALA A 85 9.83 20.42 22.74
C ALA A 85 9.26 19.34 21.80
N ALA A 86 8.32 19.67 20.90
CA ALA A 86 7.82 18.72 19.93
C ALA A 86 8.92 18.38 18.90
N PRO A 87 9.15 17.09 18.57
CA PRO A 87 10.11 16.73 17.54
C PRO A 87 9.76 17.42 16.23
N GLN A 88 10.73 18.16 15.67
CA GLN A 88 10.53 18.82 14.38
C GLN A 88 10.19 17.78 13.31
N PRO A 89 9.19 18.05 12.43
CA PRO A 89 8.87 17.12 11.36
C PRO A 89 10.09 16.90 10.46
N SER A 90 10.36 15.64 10.13
CA SER A 90 11.35 15.28 9.10
C SER A 90 11.07 16.03 7.79
N ALA A 91 12.07 16.17 6.91
CA ALA A 91 11.89 16.79 5.59
C ALA A 91 10.68 16.19 4.83
N TRP A 92 10.49 14.88 4.89
CA TRP A 92 9.32 14.22 4.31
C TRP A 92 8.00 14.62 4.98
N GLY A 93 7.97 14.75 6.30
CA GLY A 93 6.81 15.25 7.02
C GLY A 93 6.44 16.68 6.64
N GLN A 94 7.44 17.55 6.43
CA GLN A 94 7.23 18.92 5.95
C GLN A 94 6.60 18.92 4.55
N ILE A 95 7.19 18.16 3.60
CA ILE A 95 6.64 18.01 2.24
C ILE A 95 5.20 17.49 2.27
N LEU A 96 4.93 16.43 3.03
CA LEU A 96 3.57 15.91 3.15
C LEU A 96 2.60 16.95 3.71
N SER A 97 2.97 17.63 4.79
CA SER A 97 2.11 18.63 5.43
C SER A 97 1.83 19.84 4.53
N GLN A 98 2.81 20.25 3.72
CA GLN A 98 2.72 21.43 2.86
C GLN A 98 1.92 21.16 1.58
N TYR A 99 2.04 19.97 1.01
CA TYR A 99 1.51 19.67 -0.33
C TYR A 99 0.32 18.72 -0.35
N THR A 100 -0.05 18.09 0.77
CA THR A 100 -1.30 17.32 0.82
C THR A 100 -2.51 18.25 0.99
N VAL A 101 -3.54 18.01 0.19
CA VAL A 101 -4.79 18.76 0.21
C VAL A 101 -5.93 17.79 0.44
N GLN A 102 -6.69 17.99 1.51
CA GLN A 102 -7.88 17.18 1.75
C GLN A 102 -9.01 17.66 0.84
N ALA A 103 -9.50 16.79 -0.06
CA ALA A 103 -10.64 17.15 -0.90
C ALA A 103 -11.91 17.34 -0.05
N SER A 104 -12.76 18.28 -0.49
CA SER A 104 -14.02 18.63 0.18
C SER A 104 -14.93 17.42 0.42
N ASN A 105 -15.79 17.53 1.45
CA ASN A 105 -16.82 16.53 1.79
C ASN A 105 -16.27 15.11 2.05
N GLY A 106 -15.09 15.00 2.66
CA GLY A 106 -14.46 13.70 2.94
C GLY A 106 -13.93 12.99 1.70
N GLY A 107 -13.56 13.75 0.66
CA GLY A 107 -12.95 13.23 -0.55
C GLY A 107 -11.53 12.64 -0.33
N PRO A 108 -10.86 12.20 -1.41
CA PRO A 108 -9.50 11.67 -1.30
C PRO A 108 -8.52 12.74 -0.77
N THR A 109 -7.41 12.28 -0.19
CA THR A 109 -6.24 13.13 -0.01
C THR A 109 -5.55 13.31 -1.36
N LEU A 110 -5.50 14.56 -1.82
CA LEU A 110 -4.82 15.01 -3.03
C LEU A 110 -3.41 15.49 -2.68
N PHE A 111 -2.55 15.63 -3.69
CA PHE A 111 -1.20 16.13 -3.55
C PHE A 111 -0.92 17.19 -4.63
N ASP A 112 -0.47 18.37 -4.23
CA ASP A 112 -0.19 19.48 -5.14
C ASP A 112 1.19 19.31 -5.81
N TYR A 113 1.26 18.39 -6.78
CA TYR A 113 2.44 18.16 -7.58
C TYR A 113 2.89 19.40 -8.36
N LYS A 114 1.95 20.28 -8.73
CA LYS A 114 2.26 21.51 -9.45
C LYS A 114 3.09 22.45 -8.59
N ALA A 115 2.65 22.68 -7.35
CA ALA A 115 3.35 23.54 -6.42
C ALA A 115 4.70 22.95 -5.99
N LEU A 116 4.78 21.63 -5.80
CA LEU A 116 6.05 20.97 -5.48
C LEU A 116 7.04 21.09 -6.65
N ALA A 117 6.60 20.80 -7.89
CA ALA A 117 7.44 20.91 -9.08
C ALA A 117 7.94 22.35 -9.33
N ALA A 118 7.19 23.35 -8.87
CA ALA A 118 7.57 24.77 -8.95
C ALA A 118 8.51 25.24 -7.82
N SER A 119 8.84 24.38 -6.85
CA SER A 119 9.72 24.70 -5.72
C SER A 119 11.04 23.91 -5.80
N PRO A 120 12.11 24.46 -6.40
CA PRO A 120 13.41 23.78 -6.47
C PRO A 120 13.97 23.39 -5.10
N SER A 121 13.79 24.23 -4.09
CA SER A 121 14.25 23.97 -2.73
C SER A 121 13.51 22.81 -2.08
N ASP A 122 12.20 22.68 -2.28
CA ASP A 122 11.44 21.55 -1.73
C ASP A 122 11.66 20.25 -2.52
N MET A 123 11.91 20.34 -3.83
CA MET A 123 12.38 19.21 -4.62
C MET A 123 13.76 18.71 -4.17
N GLU A 124 14.68 19.61 -3.83
CA GLU A 124 15.99 19.27 -3.26
C GLU A 124 15.86 18.64 -1.86
N LYS A 125 14.99 19.18 -0.99
CA LYS A 125 14.67 18.56 0.30
C LYS A 125 14.15 17.12 0.15
N LEU A 126 13.26 16.88 -0.81
CA LEU A 126 12.74 15.55 -1.11
C LEU A 126 13.85 14.61 -1.60
N ALA A 127 14.71 15.07 -2.50
CA ALA A 127 15.84 14.30 -2.99
C ALA A 127 16.83 13.93 -1.86
N HIS A 128 17.16 14.88 -0.97
CA HIS A 128 17.99 14.60 0.20
C HIS A 128 17.35 13.62 1.17
N TYR A 129 16.03 13.69 1.39
CA TYR A 129 15.33 12.70 2.20
C TYR A 129 15.49 11.28 1.63
N ILE A 130 15.31 11.12 0.32
CA ILE A 130 15.46 9.83 -0.37
C ILE A 130 16.91 9.34 -0.28
N GLN A 131 17.90 10.22 -0.46
CA GLN A 131 19.31 9.88 -0.30
C GLN A 131 19.65 9.45 1.14
N ASN A 132 19.07 10.10 2.15
CA ASN A 132 19.27 9.74 3.55
C ASN A 132 18.65 8.37 3.87
N LEU A 133 17.53 8.00 3.24
CA LEU A 133 16.99 6.65 3.34
C LEU A 133 17.88 5.63 2.61
N SER A 134 18.46 6.00 1.47
CA SER A 134 19.18 5.06 0.61
C SER A 134 20.45 4.48 1.22
N VAL A 135 21.04 5.19 2.19
CA VAL A 135 22.25 4.75 2.92
C VAL A 135 21.94 3.99 4.23
N GLN A 136 20.67 3.83 4.58
CA GLN A 136 20.26 3.03 5.75
C GLN A 136 20.24 1.54 5.42
N LYS A 137 20.19 0.71 6.47
CA LYS A 137 20.17 -0.76 6.37
C LYS A 137 18.83 -1.32 6.84
N PRO A 138 17.77 -1.27 6.01
CA PRO A 138 16.47 -1.84 6.38
C PRO A 138 16.55 -3.34 6.68
N SER A 139 17.54 -4.07 6.16
CA SER A 139 17.78 -5.48 6.51
C SER A 139 18.06 -5.73 8.01
N THR A 140 18.54 -4.71 8.75
CA THR A 140 18.86 -4.81 10.18
C THR A 140 17.78 -4.22 11.08
N MET A 141 16.71 -3.65 10.50
CA MET A 141 15.61 -3.07 11.26
C MET A 141 14.67 -4.17 11.76
N ASP A 142 13.99 -3.90 12.89
CA ASP A 142 12.83 -4.72 13.22
C ASP A 142 11.72 -4.54 12.17
N ARG A 143 10.74 -5.44 12.23
CA ARG A 143 9.67 -5.52 11.25
C ARG A 143 8.88 -4.21 11.09
N ALA A 144 8.57 -3.51 12.18
CA ALA A 144 7.77 -2.29 12.13
C ALA A 144 8.56 -1.13 11.53
N HIS A 145 9.83 -0.98 11.93
CA HIS A 145 10.73 0.01 11.37
C HIS A 145 11.00 -0.23 9.88
N ALA A 146 11.24 -1.48 9.47
CA ALA A 146 11.42 -1.84 8.07
C ALA A 146 10.16 -1.51 7.24
N MET A 147 8.98 -1.81 7.76
CA MET A 147 7.70 -1.56 7.06
C MET A 147 7.45 -0.07 6.85
N ALA A 148 7.66 0.74 7.91
CA ALA A 148 7.56 2.18 7.83
C ALA A 148 8.60 2.78 6.87
N TYR A 149 9.85 2.29 6.92
CA TYR A 149 10.93 2.68 6.01
C TYR A 149 10.53 2.47 4.53
N TRP A 150 10.11 1.25 4.17
CA TRP A 150 9.79 0.92 2.78
C TRP A 150 8.58 1.68 2.26
N ALA A 151 7.54 1.86 3.08
CA ALA A 151 6.38 2.65 2.72
C ALA A 151 6.73 4.13 2.50
N ASN A 152 7.56 4.72 3.37
CA ASN A 152 8.02 6.09 3.21
C ASN A 152 8.89 6.26 1.96
N LEU A 153 9.84 5.35 1.72
CA LEU A 153 10.68 5.38 0.53
C LEU A 153 9.85 5.27 -0.75
N TYR A 154 8.92 4.31 -0.82
CA TYR A 154 8.02 4.14 -1.98
C TYR A 154 7.24 5.41 -2.28
N ASN A 155 6.62 6.01 -1.26
CA ASN A 155 5.77 7.18 -1.43
C ASN A 155 6.60 8.43 -1.81
N ALA A 156 7.76 8.63 -1.20
CA ALA A 156 8.66 9.73 -1.54
C ALA A 156 9.16 9.63 -2.99
N LEU A 157 9.57 8.42 -3.42
CA LEU A 157 9.94 8.16 -4.81
C LEU A 157 8.77 8.41 -5.76
N THR A 158 7.57 7.93 -5.44
CA THR A 158 6.38 8.14 -6.28
C THR A 158 6.08 9.63 -6.45
N VAL A 159 6.11 10.39 -5.35
CA VAL A 159 5.92 11.85 -5.38
C VAL A 159 7.00 12.53 -6.23
N GLN A 160 8.26 12.19 -6.03
CA GLN A 160 9.38 12.75 -6.81
C GLN A 160 9.17 12.51 -8.31
N VAL A 161 8.84 11.27 -8.70
CA VAL A 161 8.63 10.91 -10.10
C VAL A 161 7.48 11.70 -10.72
N VAL A 162 6.34 11.80 -10.04
CA VAL A 162 5.18 12.50 -10.59
C VAL A 162 5.42 14.01 -10.67
N ALA A 163 6.03 14.61 -9.65
CA ALA A 163 6.39 16.03 -9.66
C ALA A 163 7.37 16.37 -10.81
N GLN A 164 8.41 15.55 -11.03
CA GLN A 164 9.36 15.73 -12.13
C GLN A 164 8.75 15.62 -13.52
N ASN A 165 7.58 14.99 -13.65
CA ASN A 165 6.90 14.81 -14.94
C ASN A 165 5.61 15.64 -15.02
N TYR A 166 5.33 16.50 -14.05
CA TYR A 166 4.11 17.29 -14.05
C TYR A 166 4.16 18.38 -15.16
N PRO A 167 3.06 18.64 -15.90
CA PRO A 167 1.73 18.05 -15.78
C PRO A 167 1.58 16.71 -16.52
N VAL A 168 0.95 15.74 -15.86
CA VAL A 168 0.48 14.47 -16.43
C VAL A 168 -0.95 14.20 -15.98
N LYS A 169 -1.75 13.56 -16.84
CA LYS A 169 -3.12 13.20 -16.46
C LYS A 169 -3.17 11.91 -15.67
N SER A 170 -2.19 11.03 -15.88
CA SER A 170 -2.09 9.75 -15.18
C SER A 170 -0.62 9.36 -14.99
N ILE A 171 -0.28 8.78 -13.85
CA ILE A 171 1.04 8.17 -13.62
C ILE A 171 1.41 7.16 -14.72
N ARG A 172 0.42 6.53 -15.37
CA ARG A 172 0.61 5.57 -16.48
C ARG A 172 1.23 6.20 -17.74
N GLU A 173 1.17 7.51 -17.87
CA GLU A 173 1.74 8.26 -18.99
C GLU A 173 3.26 8.47 -18.83
N ILE A 174 3.77 8.41 -17.60
CA ILE A 174 5.20 8.48 -17.31
C ILE A 174 5.83 7.14 -17.72
N LYS A 175 6.79 7.15 -18.65
CA LYS A 175 7.33 5.91 -19.23
C LYS A 175 8.55 5.37 -18.47
N SER A 176 8.69 4.04 -18.43
CA SER A 176 9.93 3.34 -18.09
C SER A 176 10.49 2.68 -19.35
N GLY A 177 11.27 3.43 -20.14
CA GLY A 177 11.66 2.99 -21.48
C GLY A 177 10.44 2.77 -22.38
N TRP A 178 10.24 1.53 -22.84
CA TRP A 178 9.11 1.14 -23.69
C TRP A 178 7.83 0.78 -22.89
N HIS A 179 7.90 0.73 -21.56
CA HIS A 179 6.79 0.34 -20.70
C HIS A 179 5.98 1.56 -20.23
N LYS A 180 4.65 1.37 -20.09
CA LYS A 180 3.75 2.36 -19.49
C LYS A 180 3.93 2.38 -17.97
N GLY A 181 3.92 3.59 -17.40
CA GLY A 181 4.12 3.82 -15.98
C GLY A 181 5.60 3.77 -15.54
N PRO A 182 5.92 4.43 -14.42
CA PRO A 182 7.30 4.57 -13.93
C PRO A 182 7.79 3.36 -13.13
N TRP A 183 6.93 2.36 -12.90
CA TRP A 183 7.15 1.36 -11.85
C TRP A 183 8.38 0.46 -12.04
N ARG A 184 8.88 0.34 -13.28
CA ARG A 184 10.07 -0.46 -13.63
C ARG A 184 11.36 0.34 -13.73
N ARG A 185 11.29 1.67 -13.61
CA ARG A 185 12.48 2.51 -13.63
C ARG A 185 13.29 2.27 -12.36
N GLU A 186 14.58 2.05 -12.48
CA GLU A 186 15.50 2.08 -11.33
C GLU A 186 15.56 3.51 -10.80
N LEU A 187 15.22 3.74 -9.53
CA LEU A 187 15.11 5.08 -8.94
C LEU A 187 16.10 5.33 -7.81
N VAL A 188 16.48 4.27 -7.08
CA VAL A 188 17.34 4.37 -5.90
C VAL A 188 18.14 3.08 -5.73
N THR A 189 19.29 3.16 -5.06
CA THR A 189 20.05 1.99 -4.64
C THR A 189 20.01 1.88 -3.12
N VAL A 190 19.61 0.73 -2.58
CA VAL A 190 19.58 0.46 -1.13
C VAL A 190 20.32 -0.84 -0.88
N GLU A 191 21.31 -0.82 0.02
CA GLU A 191 22.13 -2.00 0.35
C GLU A 191 22.76 -2.68 -0.89
N GLY A 192 23.11 -1.90 -1.91
CA GLY A 192 23.72 -2.37 -3.16
C GLY A 192 22.71 -2.81 -4.23
N GLU A 193 21.44 -2.94 -3.90
CA GLU A 193 20.37 -3.32 -4.83
C GLU A 193 19.74 -2.10 -5.48
N LYS A 194 19.62 -2.12 -6.81
CA LYS A 194 18.90 -1.09 -7.55
C LYS A 194 17.40 -1.36 -7.49
N LEU A 195 16.63 -0.40 -7.01
CA LEU A 195 15.23 -0.56 -6.72
C LEU A 195 14.36 0.34 -7.59
N SER A 196 13.29 -0.26 -8.09
CA SER A 196 12.13 0.41 -8.70
C SER A 196 10.93 0.41 -7.75
N LEU A 197 9.86 1.13 -8.08
CA LEU A 197 8.61 1.05 -7.30
C LEU A 197 8.05 -0.37 -7.29
N ASP A 198 8.07 -1.08 -8.43
CA ASP A 198 7.68 -2.50 -8.51
C ASP A 198 8.56 -3.36 -7.60
N SER A 199 9.87 -3.12 -7.56
CA SER A 199 10.80 -3.89 -6.74
C SER A 199 10.52 -3.71 -5.25
N ILE A 200 10.25 -2.48 -4.82
CA ILE A 200 9.90 -2.18 -3.42
C ILE A 200 8.56 -2.84 -3.05
N GLU A 201 7.51 -2.66 -3.86
CA GLU A 201 6.18 -3.18 -3.52
C GLU A 201 6.08 -4.70 -3.69
N HIS A 202 6.42 -5.22 -4.87
CA HIS A 202 6.24 -6.63 -5.23
C HIS A 202 7.40 -7.51 -4.79
N GLY A 203 8.64 -6.98 -4.79
CA GLY A 203 9.84 -7.73 -4.42
C GLY A 203 10.12 -7.74 -2.92
N ILE A 204 9.76 -6.66 -2.21
CA ILE A 204 10.11 -6.50 -0.80
C ILE A 204 8.87 -6.49 0.10
N MET A 205 8.01 -5.48 -0.01
CA MET A 205 6.94 -5.24 0.97
C MET A 205 5.92 -6.39 1.02
N ARG A 206 5.35 -6.77 -0.12
CA ARG A 206 4.32 -7.82 -0.20
C ARG A 206 4.83 -9.18 0.32
N PRO A 207 5.97 -9.73 -0.16
CA PRO A 207 6.45 -11.03 0.29
C PRO A 207 7.03 -11.03 1.73
N THR A 208 7.58 -9.90 2.20
CA THR A 208 8.17 -9.81 3.55
C THR A 208 7.11 -9.62 4.63
N PHE A 209 6.15 -8.74 4.40
CA PHE A 209 5.16 -8.40 5.42
C PHE A 209 3.89 -9.24 5.35
N LYS A 210 3.54 -9.85 4.20
CA LYS A 210 2.45 -10.84 4.09
C LYS A 210 1.14 -10.40 4.78
N THR A 211 0.81 -9.12 4.68
CA THR A 211 -0.44 -8.55 5.20
C THR A 211 -1.11 -7.74 4.11
N PRO A 212 -2.45 -7.81 3.95
CA PRO A 212 -3.18 -6.98 2.99
C PRO A 212 -3.01 -5.49 3.24
N LEU A 213 -2.62 -5.09 4.46
CA LEU A 213 -2.51 -3.70 4.87
C LEU A 213 -1.40 -2.94 4.13
N VAL A 214 -0.42 -3.63 3.52
CA VAL A 214 0.61 -3.00 2.67
C VAL A 214 0.00 -2.16 1.55
N HIS A 215 -1.15 -2.58 1.00
CA HIS A 215 -1.82 -1.88 -0.09
C HIS A 215 -2.37 -0.52 0.31
N TYR A 216 -2.62 -0.30 1.61
CA TYR A 216 -3.06 0.99 2.13
C TYR A 216 -1.90 1.91 2.52
N MET A 217 -0.66 1.41 2.47
CA MET A 217 0.54 2.18 2.77
C MET A 217 1.12 2.89 1.55
N VAL A 218 0.92 2.31 0.36
CA VAL A 218 1.55 2.75 -0.88
C VAL A 218 0.56 3.52 -1.74
N ASN A 219 0.86 4.79 -2.01
CA ASN A 219 0.07 5.64 -2.89
C ASN A 219 0.73 5.71 -4.27
N CYS A 220 0.04 5.20 -5.27
CA CYS A 220 0.48 5.19 -6.66
C CYS A 220 0.10 6.48 -7.45
N ALA A 221 -0.03 7.61 -6.75
CA ALA A 221 -0.41 8.92 -7.28
C ALA A 221 -1.70 8.97 -8.12
N SER A 222 -2.63 8.02 -7.92
CA SER A 222 -3.88 7.95 -8.67
C SER A 222 -5.08 8.20 -7.76
N ILE A 223 -6.14 8.83 -8.26
CA ILE A 223 -7.38 9.07 -7.50
C ILE A 223 -7.93 7.76 -6.94
N GLY A 224 -7.83 6.65 -7.65
CA GLY A 224 -8.30 5.34 -7.19
C GLY A 224 -7.46 4.68 -6.09
N CYS A 225 -6.23 5.15 -5.84
CA CYS A 225 -5.31 4.56 -4.86
C CYS A 225 -5.73 4.92 -3.42
N PRO A 226 -5.35 4.13 -2.40
CA PRO A 226 -5.44 4.56 -1.01
C PRO A 226 -4.75 5.91 -0.78
N ASN A 227 -5.19 6.64 0.26
CA ASN A 227 -4.68 7.99 0.51
C ASN A 227 -3.18 7.96 0.78
N LEU A 228 -2.46 8.93 0.21
CA LEU A 228 -1.15 9.28 0.74
C LEU A 228 -1.35 9.84 2.15
N LYS A 229 -0.75 9.21 3.16
CA LYS A 229 -0.84 9.68 4.55
C LYS A 229 -0.18 11.07 4.65
N PRO A 230 -0.82 12.08 5.28
CA PRO A 230 -0.28 13.45 5.39
C PRO A 230 0.87 13.56 6.41
N THR A 231 1.25 12.45 7.03
CA THR A 231 2.41 12.34 7.91
C THR A 231 3.20 11.07 7.56
N PRO A 232 4.51 11.02 7.86
CA PRO A 232 5.31 9.81 7.61
C PRO A 232 4.75 8.60 8.36
N TRP A 233 4.97 7.42 7.80
CA TRP A 233 4.80 6.16 8.52
C TRP A 233 5.86 6.05 9.61
N ARG A 234 5.46 5.59 10.81
CA ARG A 234 6.35 5.44 11.98
C ARG A 234 6.10 4.09 12.62
N ALA A 235 7.15 3.44 13.13
CA ALA A 235 7.02 2.15 13.81
C ALA A 235 6.12 2.28 15.04
N GLU A 236 6.29 3.36 15.81
CA GLU A 236 5.56 3.64 17.05
C GLU A 236 4.02 3.68 16.88
N THR A 237 3.52 4.10 15.72
CA THR A 237 2.08 4.27 15.45
C THR A 237 1.57 3.33 14.36
N LEU A 238 2.40 2.38 13.92
CA LEU A 238 2.19 1.66 12.67
C LEU A 238 0.86 0.93 12.62
N ASP A 239 0.53 0.14 13.66
CA ASP A 239 -0.68 -0.67 13.66
C ASP A 239 -1.95 0.20 13.59
N ALA A 240 -2.02 1.25 14.41
CA ALA A 240 -3.13 2.18 14.41
C ALA A 240 -3.25 2.93 13.07
N ASP A 241 -2.12 3.35 12.49
CA ASP A 241 -2.09 4.03 11.19
C ASP A 241 -2.55 3.09 10.05
N LEU A 242 -2.15 1.83 10.07
CA LEU A 242 -2.53 0.82 9.08
C LEU A 242 -4.04 0.54 9.10
N GLU A 243 -4.59 0.33 10.30
CA GLU A 243 -6.02 0.14 10.47
C GLU A 243 -6.80 1.36 10.01
N ASN A 244 -6.37 2.55 10.40
CA ASN A 244 -7.00 3.79 10.00
C ASN A 244 -6.97 4.00 8.47
N ALA A 245 -5.84 3.69 7.82
CA ALA A 245 -5.71 3.78 6.37
C ALA A 245 -6.67 2.80 5.66
N ALA A 246 -6.77 1.56 6.16
CA ALA A 246 -7.70 0.56 5.63
C ALA A 246 -9.17 1.01 5.80
N ARG A 247 -9.57 1.44 7.01
CA ARG A 247 -10.92 1.95 7.30
C ARG A 247 -11.25 3.14 6.42
N THR A 248 -10.37 4.14 6.36
CA THR A 248 -10.57 5.35 5.55
C THR A 248 -10.79 4.99 4.07
N TYR A 249 -9.98 4.09 3.53
CA TYR A 249 -10.13 3.71 2.12
C TYR A 249 -11.41 2.91 1.86
N ILE A 250 -11.67 1.87 2.66
CA ILE A 250 -12.84 0.98 2.51
C ILE A 250 -14.15 1.74 2.65
N ASN A 251 -14.23 2.69 3.58
CA ASN A 251 -15.42 3.51 3.79
C ASN A 251 -15.57 4.65 2.78
N SER A 252 -14.61 4.81 1.86
CA SER A 252 -14.73 5.76 0.75
C SER A 252 -15.39 5.11 -0.48
N PRO A 253 -16.10 5.87 -1.34
CA PRO A 253 -16.65 5.36 -2.61
C PRO A 253 -15.61 4.81 -3.59
N ARG A 254 -14.32 5.03 -3.33
CA ARG A 254 -13.20 4.50 -4.10
C ARG A 254 -12.84 3.07 -3.68
N GLY A 255 -12.94 2.77 -2.38
CA GLY A 255 -12.71 1.45 -1.82
C GLY A 255 -13.91 0.54 -2.01
N VAL A 256 -15.07 0.95 -1.46
CA VAL A 256 -16.32 0.21 -1.57
C VAL A 256 -17.49 1.16 -1.85
N ASN A 257 -18.34 0.78 -2.79
CA ASN A 257 -19.57 1.48 -3.10
C ASN A 257 -20.67 0.49 -3.48
N ILE A 258 -21.91 0.81 -3.14
CA ILE A 258 -23.08 0.00 -3.53
C ILE A 258 -23.95 0.88 -4.40
N VAL A 259 -24.00 0.56 -5.69
CA VAL A 259 -24.73 1.34 -6.70
C VAL A 259 -25.84 0.47 -7.28
N LYS A 260 -27.10 0.90 -7.14
CA LYS A 260 -28.28 0.16 -7.60
C LYS A 260 -28.30 -1.29 -7.10
N GLY A 261 -27.98 -1.49 -5.81
CA GLY A 261 -27.96 -2.81 -5.18
C GLY A 261 -26.77 -3.71 -5.57
N ARG A 262 -25.78 -3.20 -6.31
CA ARG A 262 -24.60 -3.96 -6.75
C ARG A 262 -23.35 -3.53 -6.00
N LEU A 263 -22.61 -4.48 -5.46
CA LEU A 263 -21.35 -4.24 -4.75
C LEU A 263 -20.25 -3.94 -5.76
N THR A 264 -19.81 -2.68 -5.78
CA THR A 264 -18.67 -2.21 -6.56
C THR A 264 -17.49 -1.95 -5.63
N VAL A 265 -16.36 -2.57 -5.90
CA VAL A 265 -15.15 -2.39 -5.08
C VAL A 265 -13.98 -1.90 -5.94
N SER A 266 -12.93 -1.44 -5.29
CA SER A 266 -11.69 -1.06 -5.96
C SER A 266 -11.07 -2.22 -6.75
N SER A 267 -10.45 -1.93 -7.90
CA SER A 267 -9.70 -2.94 -8.65
C SER A 267 -8.46 -3.46 -7.93
N ILE A 268 -7.99 -2.82 -6.85
CA ILE A 268 -6.87 -3.34 -6.04
C ILE A 268 -7.20 -4.74 -5.48
N TYR A 269 -8.47 -4.98 -5.10
CA TYR A 269 -8.92 -6.29 -4.60
C TYR A 269 -8.91 -7.37 -5.67
N ARG A 270 -8.93 -6.99 -6.95
CA ARG A 270 -8.78 -7.91 -8.09
C ARG A 270 -7.32 -8.12 -8.45
N TRP A 271 -6.54 -7.06 -8.57
CA TRP A 271 -5.13 -7.12 -8.98
C TRP A 271 -4.26 -7.82 -7.94
N PHE A 272 -4.55 -7.59 -6.65
CA PHE A 272 -3.82 -8.16 -5.52
C PHE A 272 -4.65 -9.17 -4.75
N ARG A 273 -5.58 -9.88 -5.44
CA ARG A 273 -6.51 -10.83 -4.81
C ARG A 273 -5.82 -11.77 -3.81
N LYS A 274 -4.66 -12.32 -4.17
CA LYS A 274 -3.88 -13.26 -3.34
C LYS A 274 -3.47 -12.69 -1.97
N ASP A 275 -3.35 -11.38 -1.85
CA ASP A 275 -2.94 -10.72 -0.62
C ASP A 275 -4.13 -10.46 0.32
N PHE A 276 -5.35 -10.43 -0.24
CA PHE A 276 -6.62 -10.29 0.50
C PHE A 276 -7.32 -11.64 0.76
N GLY A 277 -6.77 -12.74 0.24
CA GLY A 277 -7.28 -14.10 0.43
C GLY A 277 -7.31 -14.93 -0.86
N ASN A 278 -8.02 -16.06 -0.83
CA ASN A 278 -8.08 -17.02 -1.93
C ASN A 278 -9.30 -16.78 -2.83
N ASN A 279 -10.37 -16.18 -2.33
CA ASN A 279 -11.64 -16.02 -3.04
C ASN A 279 -12.37 -14.70 -2.70
N GLU A 280 -13.52 -14.44 -3.34
CA GLU A 280 -14.29 -13.22 -3.10
C GLU A 280 -14.90 -13.16 -1.69
N ALA A 281 -15.17 -14.30 -1.05
CA ALA A 281 -15.65 -14.32 0.32
C ALA A 281 -14.56 -13.82 1.29
N ASP A 282 -13.29 -14.18 1.06
CA ASP A 282 -12.17 -13.66 1.85
C ASP A 282 -12.00 -12.15 1.65
N ILE A 283 -12.13 -11.65 0.42
CA ILE A 283 -12.13 -10.21 0.14
C ILE A 283 -13.29 -9.53 0.90
N ILE A 284 -14.51 -10.06 0.81
CA ILE A 284 -15.67 -9.49 1.51
C ILE A 284 -15.46 -9.52 3.03
N ALA A 285 -14.86 -10.59 3.58
CA ALA A 285 -14.51 -10.66 4.99
C ALA A 285 -13.52 -9.56 5.39
N HIS A 286 -12.49 -9.33 4.56
CA HIS A 286 -11.56 -8.21 4.74
C HIS A 286 -12.27 -6.84 4.71
N LEU A 287 -13.18 -6.63 3.75
CA LEU A 287 -13.98 -5.41 3.69
C LEU A 287 -14.83 -5.22 4.96
N LEU A 288 -15.46 -6.29 5.45
CA LEU A 288 -16.28 -6.25 6.67
C LEU A 288 -15.45 -5.95 7.93
N ALA A 289 -14.19 -6.38 8.00
CA ALA A 289 -13.32 -6.10 9.15
C ALA A 289 -13.09 -4.60 9.36
N TYR A 290 -12.97 -3.84 8.27
CA TYR A 290 -12.65 -2.40 8.30
C TYR A 290 -13.81 -1.48 7.88
N ALA A 291 -14.96 -2.02 7.46
CA ALA A 291 -16.15 -1.22 7.20
C ALA A 291 -16.76 -0.72 8.52
N ASP A 292 -17.17 0.55 8.53
CA ASP A 292 -17.92 1.16 9.62
C ASP A 292 -19.37 0.67 9.61
N ASN A 293 -20.06 0.79 10.75
CA ASN A 293 -21.39 0.18 10.95
C ASN A 293 -22.40 0.43 9.80
N PRO A 294 -22.54 1.66 9.27
CA PRO A 294 -23.48 1.90 8.16
C PRO A 294 -23.12 1.15 6.87
N LEU A 295 -21.83 1.06 6.54
CA LEU A 295 -21.37 0.36 5.35
C LEU A 295 -21.38 -1.15 5.56
N LYS A 296 -20.92 -1.62 6.72
CA LYS A 296 -20.91 -3.03 7.14
C LYS A 296 -22.30 -3.65 7.04
N ALA A 297 -23.33 -2.97 7.56
CA ALA A 297 -24.72 -3.41 7.48
C ALA A 297 -25.21 -3.58 6.04
N ARG A 298 -24.68 -2.80 5.10
CA ARG A 298 -25.03 -2.90 3.67
C ARG A 298 -24.23 -3.98 2.93
N ILE A 299 -23.02 -4.32 3.40
CA ILE A 299 -22.14 -5.32 2.74
C ILE A 299 -22.45 -6.75 3.20
N VAL A 300 -22.88 -6.96 4.46
CA VAL A 300 -22.96 -8.30 5.09
C VAL A 300 -23.78 -9.35 4.31
N GLY A 301 -24.76 -8.91 3.51
CA GLY A 301 -25.59 -9.79 2.67
C GLY A 301 -24.94 -10.21 1.35
N PHE A 302 -23.89 -9.54 0.89
CA PHE A 302 -23.24 -9.84 -0.38
C PHE A 302 -22.39 -11.12 -0.28
N LYS A 303 -22.51 -11.98 -1.30
CA LYS A 303 -21.71 -13.22 -1.44
C LYS A 303 -20.69 -13.15 -2.58
N LYS A 304 -20.77 -12.11 -3.39
CA LYS A 304 -19.91 -11.87 -4.56
C LYS A 304 -19.70 -10.37 -4.77
N ILE A 305 -18.66 -10.05 -5.51
CA ILE A 305 -18.36 -8.69 -5.95
C ILE A 305 -18.91 -8.51 -7.37
N ASP A 306 -19.81 -7.54 -7.56
CA ASP A 306 -20.49 -7.36 -8.84
C ASP A 306 -19.68 -6.55 -9.86
N LYS A 307 -18.80 -5.68 -9.41
CA LYS A 307 -18.00 -4.79 -10.27
C LYS A 307 -16.70 -4.35 -9.59
N TYR A 308 -15.67 -4.16 -10.41
CA TYR A 308 -14.40 -3.53 -10.01
C TYR A 308 -14.24 -2.20 -10.73
N LYS A 309 -13.86 -1.13 -10.01
CA LYS A 309 -13.58 0.20 -10.58
C LYS A 309 -12.24 0.72 -10.08
N TYR A 310 -11.58 1.54 -10.88
CA TYR A 310 -10.38 2.26 -10.46
C TYR A 310 -10.25 3.53 -11.29
N ASN A 311 -9.91 4.66 -10.67
CA ASN A 311 -9.62 5.90 -11.37
C ASN A 311 -8.10 6.11 -11.45
N TRP A 312 -7.58 6.17 -12.68
CA TRP A 312 -6.15 6.36 -12.98
C TRP A 312 -5.73 7.82 -13.15
N ASP A 313 -6.67 8.76 -13.05
CA ASP A 313 -6.34 10.18 -13.03
C ASP A 313 -5.39 10.48 -11.86
N VAL A 314 -4.42 11.36 -12.07
CA VAL A 314 -3.48 11.77 -11.03
C VAL A 314 -4.22 12.37 -9.85
N ASN A 315 -3.79 12.09 -8.61
CA ASN A 315 -4.43 12.63 -7.41
C ASN A 315 -4.01 14.09 -7.12
N ALA A 316 -4.20 15.00 -8.07
CA ALA A 316 -3.92 16.43 -7.93
C ALA A 316 -5.21 17.25 -7.68
N PRO A 317 -5.11 18.43 -7.01
CA PRO A 317 -6.19 19.41 -6.89
C PRO A 317 -6.73 19.98 -8.22
#